data_AF-A0A382WJ34-F1
#
_entry.id   AF-A0A382WJ34-F1
#
_cell.length_a   1.000
_cell.length_b   1.000
_cell.length_c   1.000
_cell.angle_alpha   90.00
_cell.angle_beta   90.00
_cell.angle_gamma   90.00
#
_symmetry.space_group_name_H-M   'P 1'
#
loop_
_entity.id
_entity.type
_entity.pdbx_description
1 polymer ?
#
loop_
_entity_poly.entity_id
_entity_poly.type
_entity_poly.pdbx_seq_one_letter_code
_entity_poly.pdbx_strand_id
1 'polypeptide(L)'
;MKLITELPLWLFPLCLLLGGLYALLLYWKESRFDDANPAMRWFLMAIRFFLVSFLAFLLMAPLIRTLFREVEKPVIVIAQDNSESVLIGNDSSYYKNEYKEDMGRLIEGLGKKFDIKTYSFGDVLETEISYGFDGK
;
A
#
# COMPACT_ATOMS: atom_id res chain seq x y z
N MET A 1 5.56 -3.73 9.89
CA MET A 1 6.89 -3.63 9.23
C MET A 1 7.52 -5.01 9.27
N LYS A 2 7.94 -5.56 8.13
CA LYS A 2 8.64 -6.85 8.09
C LYS A 2 10.04 -6.62 7.52
N LEU A 3 11.05 -7.17 8.18
CA LEU A 3 12.39 -7.26 7.65
C LEU A 3 12.44 -8.46 6.70
N ILE A 4 12.79 -8.20 5.45
CA ILE A 4 13.06 -9.23 4.46
C ILE A 4 14.48 -9.01 3.94
N THR A 5 15.17 -10.09 3.62
CA THR A 5 16.51 -10.05 3.06
C THR A 5 16.43 -10.61 1.66
N GLU A 6 17.10 -9.98 0.69
CA GLU A 6 17.11 -10.50 -0.70
C GLU A 6 17.86 -11.83 -0.78
N LEU A 7 18.89 -11.96 0.06
CA LEU A 7 19.74 -13.14 0.15
C LEU A 7 19.23 -14.12 1.23
N PRO A 8 19.57 -15.42 1.14
CA PRO A 8 19.16 -16.43 2.10
C PRO A 8 19.62 -16.11 3.54
N LEU A 9 18.70 -16.21 4.50
CA LEU A 9 18.98 -15.95 5.93
C LEU A 9 20.06 -16.86 6.53
N TRP A 10 20.31 -18.03 5.93
CA TRP A 10 21.42 -18.92 6.34
C TRP A 10 22.81 -18.32 6.12
N LEU A 11 22.93 -17.22 5.38
CA LEU A 11 24.19 -16.47 5.24
C LEU A 11 24.50 -15.59 6.46
N PHE A 12 23.56 -15.43 7.40
CA PHE A 12 23.80 -14.63 8.61
C PHE A 12 24.97 -15.17 9.47
N PRO A 13 25.09 -16.48 9.75
CA PRO A 13 26.29 -17.07 10.35
C PRO A 13 27.59 -16.73 9.60
N LEU A 14 27.57 -16.63 8.27
CA LEU A 14 28.75 -16.27 7.48
C LEU A 14 29.18 -14.81 7.73
N CYS A 15 28.23 -13.89 7.94
CA CYS A 15 28.52 -12.51 8.31
C CYS A 15 29.25 -12.43 9.66
N LEU A 16 28.81 -13.21 10.64
CA LEU A 16 29.46 -13.32 11.95
C LEU A 16 30.85 -13.96 11.83
N LEU A 17 30.99 -15.00 10.99
CA LEU A 17 32.26 -15.65 10.74
C LEU A 17 33.27 -14.67 10.14
N LEU A 18 32.87 -13.86 9.16
CA LEU A 18 33.73 -12.84 8.54
C LEU A 18 34.20 -11.79 9.55
N GLY A 19 33.29 -11.27 10.39
CA GLY A 19 33.67 -10.33 11.45
C GLY A 19 34.58 -10.97 12.49
N GLY A 20 34.32 -12.23 12.85
CA GLY A 20 35.14 -13.03 13.77
C GLY A 20 36.55 -13.25 13.23
N LEU A 21 36.65 -13.72 12.00
CA LEU A 21 37.92 -13.96 11.31
C LEU A 21 38.73 -12.66 11.18
N TYR A 22 38.08 -11.57 10.77
CA TYR A 22 38.75 -10.27 10.66
C TYR A 22 39.28 -9.76 12.00
N ALA A 23 38.45 -9.82 13.05
CA ALA A 23 38.86 -9.39 14.38
C ALA A 23 39.96 -10.31 14.96
N LEU A 24 39.85 -11.63 14.80
CA LEU A 24 40.87 -12.57 15.27
C LEU A 24 42.20 -12.33 14.55
N LEU A 25 42.22 -12.28 13.22
CA LEU A 25 43.45 -12.06 12.45
C LEU A 25 44.16 -10.76 12.86
N LEU A 26 43.41 -9.69 13.13
CA LEU A 26 43.98 -8.40 13.48
C LEU A 26 44.52 -8.33 14.93
N TYR A 27 43.97 -9.13 15.85
CA TYR A 27 44.32 -9.07 17.29
C TYR A 27 45.00 -10.34 17.83
N TRP A 28 45.24 -11.37 17.01
CA TRP A 28 45.84 -12.65 17.44
C TRP A 28 47.31 -12.50 17.81
N LYS A 29 48.08 -11.70 17.07
CA LYS A 29 49.54 -11.55 17.28
C LYS A 29 50.01 -10.10 17.19
N GLU A 30 49.20 -9.17 17.67
CA GLU A 30 49.52 -7.75 17.62
C GLU A 30 50.28 -7.33 18.89
N SER A 31 51.59 -7.15 18.75
CA SER A 31 52.50 -6.78 19.85
C SER A 31 52.38 -5.31 20.28
N ARG A 32 51.70 -4.46 19.49
CA ARG A 32 51.46 -3.05 19.83
C ARG A 32 50.58 -2.87 21.07
N PHE A 33 49.88 -3.92 21.49
CA PHE A 33 49.03 -3.91 22.68
C PHE A 33 49.69 -4.58 23.90
N ASP A 34 50.96 -4.99 23.81
CA ASP A 34 51.67 -5.62 24.93
C ASP A 34 51.92 -4.63 26.08
N ASP A 35 52.11 -3.34 25.77
CA ASP A 35 52.24 -2.24 26.74
C ASP A 35 50.89 -1.61 27.14
N ALA A 36 49.79 -2.03 26.49
CA ALA A 36 48.47 -1.44 26.66
C ALA A 36 47.57 -2.28 27.59
N ASN A 37 46.54 -1.67 28.16
CA ASN A 37 45.57 -2.37 29.00
C ASN A 37 44.89 -3.51 28.19
N PRO A 38 44.93 -4.77 28.65
CA PRO A 38 44.29 -5.90 27.95
C PRO A 38 42.79 -5.71 27.75
N ALA A 39 42.11 -4.95 28.62
CA ALA A 39 40.69 -4.61 28.44
C ALA A 39 40.44 -3.76 27.19
N MET A 40 41.35 -2.84 26.84
CA MET A 40 41.24 -2.01 25.64
C MET A 40 41.33 -2.86 24.36
N ARG A 41 42.24 -3.84 24.36
CA ARG A 41 42.39 -4.80 23.26
C ARG A 41 41.10 -5.59 23.03
N TRP A 42 40.50 -6.13 24.09
CA TRP A 42 39.21 -6.84 24.01
C TRP A 42 38.06 -5.95 23.55
N PHE A 43 38.00 -4.71 24.05
CA PHE A 43 36.98 -3.74 23.65
C PHE A 43 37.07 -3.40 22.14
N LEU A 44 38.28 -3.08 21.66
CA LEU A 44 38.50 -2.77 20.24
C LEU A 44 38.27 -3.98 19.33
N MET A 45 38.58 -5.19 19.81
CA MET A 45 38.29 -6.43 19.11
C MET A 45 36.78 -6.66 18.98
N ALA A 46 36.02 -6.47 20.07
CA ALA A 46 34.56 -6.56 20.05
C ALA A 46 33.94 -5.53 19.10
N ILE A 47 34.37 -4.27 19.16
CA ILE A 47 33.87 -3.21 18.27
C ILE A 47 34.12 -3.55 16.79
N ARG A 48 35.31 -4.07 16.47
CA ARG A 48 35.68 -4.48 15.10
C ARG A 48 34.86 -5.68 14.63
N PHE A 49 34.64 -6.66 15.51
CA PHE A 49 33.77 -7.80 15.24
C PHE A 49 32.35 -7.35 14.87
N PHE A 50 31.73 -6.52 15.71
CA PHE A 50 30.37 -6.04 15.47
C PHE A 50 30.27 -5.19 14.22
N LEU A 51 31.23 -4.29 14.00
CA LEU A 51 31.22 -3.39 12.84
C LEU A 51 31.35 -4.17 11.52
N VAL A 52 32.29 -5.11 11.42
CA VAL A 52 32.47 -5.90 10.19
C VAL A 52 31.31 -6.86 9.98
N SER A 53 30.80 -7.51 11.03
CA SER A 53 29.61 -8.36 10.93
C SER A 53 28.39 -7.57 10.50
N PHE A 54 28.22 -6.34 11.00
CA PHE A 54 27.12 -5.46 10.65
C PHE A 54 27.23 -4.95 9.21
N LEU A 55 28.44 -4.61 8.75
CA LEU A 55 28.67 -4.26 7.34
C LEU A 55 28.37 -5.43 6.40
N ALA A 56 28.80 -6.65 6.76
CA ALA A 56 28.49 -7.86 5.99
C ALA A 56 26.98 -8.14 5.98
N PHE A 57 26.29 -7.94 7.11
CA PHE A 57 24.83 -8.01 7.17
C PHE A 57 24.15 -6.96 6.29
N LEU A 58 24.66 -5.73 6.25
CA LEU A 58 24.10 -4.66 5.40
C LEU A 58 24.31 -4.94 3.91
N LEU A 59 25.42 -5.61 3.56
CA LEU A 59 25.69 -6.10 2.21
C LEU A 59 24.66 -7.16 1.76
N MET A 60 24.00 -7.82 2.71
CA MET A 60 22.89 -8.74 2.45
C MET A 60 21.61 -8.03 1.98
N ALA A 61 21.64 -6.69 1.87
CA ALA A 61 20.53 -5.81 1.52
C ALA A 61 19.27 -6.13 2.36
N PRO A 62 19.28 -5.86 3.68
CA PRO A 62 18.07 -5.99 4.48
C PRO A 62 17.07 -4.89 4.07
N LEU A 63 15.94 -5.29 3.49
CA LEU A 63 14.86 -4.36 3.15
C LEU A 63 13.81 -4.30 4.26
N ILE A 64 13.45 -3.08 4.62
CA ILE A 64 12.28 -2.80 5.46
C ILE A 64 11.08 -2.69 4.53
N ARG A 65 10.24 -3.73 4.49
CA ARG A 65 8.99 -3.68 3.72
C ARG A 65 7.88 -3.06 4.57
N THR A 66 7.36 -1.93 4.10
CA THR A 66 6.13 -1.32 4.61
C THR A 66 5.01 -1.66 3.63
N LEU A 67 4.00 -2.40 4.10
CA LEU A 67 2.80 -2.68 3.33
C LEU A 67 1.76 -1.62 3.70
N PHE A 68 1.46 -0.70 2.78
CA PHE A 68 0.32 0.20 2.90
C PHE A 68 -0.84 -0.44 2.12
N ARG A 69 -1.95 -0.72 2.80
CA ARG A 69 -3.16 -1.25 2.17
C ARG A 69 -4.24 -0.20 2.28
N GLU A 70 -4.53 0.45 1.17
CA GLU A 70 -5.69 1.31 1.01
C GLU A 70 -6.84 0.45 0.48
N VAL A 71 -7.99 0.51 1.15
CA VAL A 71 -9.20 -0.19 0.73
C VAL A 71 -10.16 0.86 0.21
N GLU A 72 -10.19 1.03 -1.10
CA GLU A 72 -11.17 1.91 -1.75
C GLU A 72 -12.47 1.17 -2.02
N LYS A 73 -13.59 1.88 -1.85
CA LYS A 73 -14.89 1.35 -2.26
C LYS A 73 -14.97 1.37 -3.79
N PRO A 74 -15.44 0.29 -4.43
CA PRO A 74 -15.70 0.32 -5.87
C PRO A 74 -16.74 1.39 -6.22
N VAL A 75 -16.51 2.10 -7.32
CA VAL A 75 -17.37 3.20 -7.79
C VAL A 75 -18.40 2.65 -8.78
N ILE A 76 -19.67 3.00 -8.59
CA ILE A 76 -20.76 2.72 -9.55
C ILE A 76 -21.27 4.06 -10.08
N VAL A 77 -21.30 4.19 -11.41
CA VAL A 77 -21.85 5.36 -12.09
C VAL A 77 -23.26 5.04 -12.57
N ILE A 78 -24.23 5.84 -12.15
CA ILE A 78 -25.62 5.77 -12.60
C ILE A 78 -25.87 7.01 -13.45
N ALA A 79 -26.01 6.81 -14.76
CA ALA A 79 -26.35 7.87 -15.70
C ALA A 79 -27.79 7.66 -16.18
N GLN A 80 -28.66 8.62 -15.90
CA GLN A 80 -30.07 8.58 -16.29
C GLN A 80 -30.33 9.46 -17.51
N ASP A 81 -31.08 8.91 -18.47
CA ASP A 81 -31.62 9.67 -19.59
C ASP A 81 -32.73 10.61 -19.09
N ASN A 82 -32.61 11.90 -19.38
CA ASN A 82 -33.58 12.94 -19.06
C ASN A 82 -34.24 13.50 -20.34
N SER A 83 -34.26 12.74 -21.44
CA SER A 83 -34.90 13.15 -22.69
C SER A 83 -36.43 13.07 -22.64
N GLU A 84 -37.11 13.96 -23.38
CA GLU A 84 -38.58 13.95 -23.55
C GLU A 84 -39.09 12.64 -24.14
N SER A 85 -38.24 11.93 -24.91
CA SER A 85 -38.58 10.66 -25.55
C SER A 85 -38.97 9.57 -24.54
N VAL A 86 -38.44 9.62 -23.31
CA VAL A 86 -38.75 8.67 -22.24
C VAL A 86 -40.23 8.71 -21.87
N LEU A 87 -40.88 9.87 -21.96
CA LEU A 87 -42.29 10.05 -21.62
C LEU A 87 -43.27 9.79 -22.77
N ILE A 88 -42.78 9.53 -23.98
CA ILE A 88 -43.62 9.30 -25.18
C ILE A 88 -44.05 7.83 -25.28
N GLY A 89 -43.38 6.92 -24.56
CA GLY A 89 -43.68 5.49 -24.55
C GLY A 89 -44.97 5.10 -23.82
N ASN A 90 -45.40 3.85 -24.03
CA ASN A 90 -46.55 3.25 -23.33
C ASN A 90 -46.37 3.20 -21.80
N ASP A 91 -45.12 3.27 -21.33
CA ASP A 91 -44.75 3.19 -19.91
C ASP A 91 -44.62 4.58 -19.24
N SER A 92 -45.11 5.64 -19.90
CA SER A 92 -45.01 7.03 -19.40
C SER A 92 -45.61 7.24 -18.00
N SER A 93 -46.62 6.45 -17.62
CA SER A 93 -47.19 6.47 -16.27
C SER A 93 -46.22 5.94 -15.21
N TYR A 94 -45.38 4.96 -15.54
CA TYR A 94 -44.38 4.40 -14.63
C TYR A 94 -43.26 5.42 -14.38
N TYR A 95 -42.72 6.03 -15.44
CA TYR A 95 -41.64 7.03 -15.34
C TYR A 95 -42.04 8.28 -14.54
N LYS A 96 -43.32 8.68 -14.60
CA LYS A 96 -43.83 9.84 -13.85
C LYS A 96 -44.09 9.58 -12.37
N ASN A 97 -44.38 8.33 -11.99
CA ASN A 97 -44.90 8.02 -10.65
C ASN A 97 -43.95 7.11 -9.86
N GLU A 98 -43.66 5.91 -10.37
CA GLU A 98 -43.00 4.83 -9.61
C GLU A 98 -41.48 4.86 -9.76
N TYR A 99 -40.99 5.26 -10.94
CA TYR A 99 -39.57 5.20 -11.29
C TYR A 99 -38.66 6.02 -10.35
N LYS A 100 -39.10 7.20 -9.90
CA LYS A 100 -38.33 8.03 -8.96
C LYS A 100 -38.09 7.32 -7.63
N GLU A 101 -39.09 6.59 -7.14
CA GLU A 101 -38.97 5.84 -5.89
C GLU A 101 -38.11 4.58 -6.07
N ASP A 102 -38.27 3.87 -7.19
CA ASP A 102 -37.44 2.71 -7.55
C ASP A 102 -35.96 3.08 -7.69
N MET A 103 -35.67 4.19 -8.36
CA MET A 103 -34.31 4.68 -8.54
C MET A 103 -33.68 5.10 -7.20
N GLY A 104 -34.46 5.77 -6.34
CA GLY A 104 -34.03 6.08 -4.97
C GLY A 104 -33.66 4.83 -4.17
N ARG A 105 -34.50 3.78 -4.23
CA ARG A 105 -34.25 2.50 -3.56
C ARG A 105 -33.01 1.79 -4.10
N LEU A 106 -32.77 1.84 -5.41
CA LEU A 106 -31.58 1.27 -6.05
C LEU A 106 -30.30 1.98 -5.56
N ILE A 107 -30.30 3.31 -5.58
CA ILE A 107 -29.15 4.13 -5.13
C ILE A 107 -28.87 3.86 -3.65
N GLU A 108 -29.89 3.84 -2.80
CA GLU A 108 -29.71 3.57 -1.37
C GLU A 108 -29.19 2.14 -1.11
N GLY A 109 -29.69 1.16 -1.86
CA GLY A 109 -29.25 -0.23 -1.77
C GLY A 109 -27.78 -0.42 -2.16
N LEU A 110 -27.35 0.23 -3.24
CA LEU A 110 -25.99 0.16 -3.74
C LEU A 110 -25.01 1.01 -2.88
N GLY A 111 -25.47 2.14 -2.31
CA GLY A 111 -24.63 3.07 -1.55
C GLY A 111 -24.08 2.49 -0.25
N LYS A 112 -24.67 1.39 0.23
CA LYS A 112 -24.17 0.62 1.38
C LYS A 112 -22.81 -0.04 1.11
N LYS A 113 -22.52 -0.39 -0.15
CA LYS A 113 -21.31 -1.15 -0.52
C LYS A 113 -20.39 -0.41 -1.49
N PHE A 114 -20.94 0.51 -2.28
CA PHE A 114 -20.25 1.20 -3.37
C PHE A 114 -20.26 2.72 -3.15
N ASP A 115 -19.31 3.43 -3.75
CA ASP A 115 -19.43 4.88 -3.92
C ASP A 115 -20.24 5.15 -5.19
N ILE A 116 -21.37 5.84 -5.07
CA ILE A 116 -22.28 6.08 -6.21
C ILE A 116 -22.05 7.48 -6.74
N LYS A 117 -21.85 7.58 -8.06
CA LYS A 117 -21.88 8.84 -8.79
C LYS A 117 -23.10 8.86 -9.68
N THR A 118 -23.99 9.80 -9.44
CA THR A 118 -25.20 10.00 -10.23
C THR A 118 -24.97 11.06 -11.30
N TYR A 119 -25.52 10.84 -12.48
CA TYR A 119 -25.56 11.82 -13.55
C TYR A 119 -26.92 11.75 -14.23
N SER A 120 -27.38 12.86 -14.78
CA SER A 120 -28.44 12.85 -15.78
C SER A 120 -27.93 13.45 -17.09
N PHE A 121 -28.40 12.92 -18.21
CA PHE A 121 -27.98 13.32 -19.55
C PHE A 121 -29.18 13.59 -20.46
N GLY A 122 -29.05 14.60 -21.30
CA GLY A 122 -30.00 15.04 -22.33
C GLY A 122 -29.27 16.07 -23.20
N ASP A 123 -29.77 17.31 -23.25
CA ASP A 123 -29.02 18.43 -23.85
C ASP A 123 -27.74 18.80 -23.08
N VAL A 124 -27.75 18.63 -21.76
CA VAL A 124 -26.65 18.96 -20.84
C VAL A 124 -26.41 17.79 -19.89
N LEU A 125 -25.16 17.60 -19.46
CA LEU A 125 -24.80 16.64 -18.43
C LEU A 125 -24.92 17.29 -17.04
N GLU A 126 -25.77 16.74 -16.17
CA GLU A 126 -25.92 17.20 -14.79
C GLU A 126 -25.40 16.14 -13.81
N THR A 127 -24.88 16.59 -12.66
CA THR A 127 -24.29 15.72 -11.62
C THR A 127 -25.30 15.19 -10.61
N GLU A 128 -26.58 15.50 -10.80
CA GLU A 128 -27.70 15.00 -10.02
C GLU A 128 -28.72 14.35 -10.96
N ILE A 129 -29.58 13.49 -10.39
CA ILE A 129 -30.64 12.86 -11.17
C ILE A 129 -31.81 13.84 -11.30
N SER A 130 -32.03 14.33 -12.52
CA SER A 130 -33.27 14.99 -12.91
C SER A 130 -34.33 13.96 -13.30
N TYR A 131 -35.58 14.23 -12.90
CA TYR A 131 -36.76 13.43 -13.26
C TYR A 131 -37.76 14.28 -14.08
N GLY A 132 -37.30 15.39 -14.66
CA GLY A 132 -38.12 16.28 -15.47
C GLY A 132 -38.47 15.70 -16.84
N PHE A 133 -37.57 14.89 -17.39
CA PHE A 133 -37.60 14.36 -18.75
C PHE A 133 -37.88 15.45 -19.79
N ASP A 134 -37.18 16.58 -19.67
CA ASP A 134 -37.34 17.82 -20.44
C ASP A 134 -36.18 18.11 -21.40
N GLY A 135 -35.17 17.23 -21.44
CA GLY A 135 -34.05 17.32 -22.38
C GLY A 135 -34.45 16.91 -23.79
N LYS A 136 -33.81 17.49 -24.81
CA LYS A 136 -34.01 17.12 -26.21
C LYS A 136 -33.12 15.97 -26.67
#